data_AF-A0A435FXY1-F1
#
_entry.id   AF-A0A435FXY1-F1
#
_cell.length_a   1.000
_cell.length_b   1.000
_cell.length_c   1.000
_cell.angle_alpha   90.00
_cell.angle_beta   90.00
_cell.angle_gamma   90.00
#
_symmetry.space_group_name_H-M   'P 1'
#
loop_
_entity.id
_entity.type
_entity.pdbx_description
1 polymer ?
#
loop_
_entity_poly.entity_id
_entity_poly.type
_entity_poly.pdbx_seq_one_letter_code
_entity_poly.pdbx_strand_id
1 'polypeptide(L)'
;LFSQVGTPRELYFQPKDRMVAEFLGDAIIVPARIADGFAVSRLGRIAVDTKERRDVARIMLRPEQILLKLTSREGMSGTPDMLFGEVTDCEFAGAVCTVAVRLLNSPDPPDAAAIGNTPLVLRRTGMDAPSIGEIVRLTVTGKAHVFA
;
A
#
# COMPACT_ATOMS: atom_id res chain seq x y z
N LEU A 1 -4.34 -27.32 15.34
CA LEU A 1 -3.76 -26.06 15.87
C LEU A 1 -4.33 -24.92 15.04
N PHE A 2 -4.90 -23.89 15.66
CA PHE A 2 -5.39 -22.70 14.96
C PHE A 2 -4.26 -21.67 14.89
N SER A 3 -4.02 -21.08 13.70
CA SER A 3 -2.97 -20.06 13.53
C SER A 3 -3.27 -18.76 14.27
N GLN A 4 -4.55 -18.36 14.32
CA GLN A 4 -5.08 -17.21 15.08
C GLN A 4 -6.59 -17.39 15.28
N VAL A 5 -7.14 -16.84 16.37
CA VAL A 5 -8.59 -16.83 16.67
C VAL A 5 -8.99 -15.40 17.05
N GLY A 6 -10.10 -14.92 16.50
CA GLY A 6 -10.62 -13.56 16.72
C GLY A 6 -11.85 -13.30 15.85
N THR A 7 -12.41 -12.10 15.92
CA THR A 7 -13.49 -11.70 15.00
C THR A 7 -12.97 -11.61 13.56
N PRO A 8 -13.82 -11.77 12.53
CA PRO A 8 -13.38 -11.63 11.14
C PRO A 8 -12.65 -10.31 10.87
N ARG A 9 -13.11 -9.21 11.48
CA ARG A 9 -12.50 -7.88 11.33
C ARG A 9 -11.12 -7.80 11.97
N GLU A 10 -10.93 -8.34 13.17
CA GLU A 10 -9.62 -8.37 13.83
C GLU A 10 -8.64 -9.24 13.06
N LEU A 11 -9.07 -10.44 12.64
CA LEU A 11 -8.23 -11.33 11.84
C LEU A 11 -7.80 -10.66 10.53
N TYR A 12 -8.70 -9.91 9.89
CA TYR A 12 -8.43 -9.24 8.62
C TYR A 12 -7.51 -8.02 8.75
N PHE A 13 -7.67 -7.17 9.78
CA PHE A 13 -6.89 -5.94 9.95
C PHE A 13 -5.70 -6.06 10.90
N GLN A 14 -5.68 -7.07 11.77
CA GLN A 14 -4.60 -7.33 12.73
C GLN A 14 -4.17 -8.81 12.67
N PRO A 15 -3.79 -9.31 11.48
CA PRO A 15 -3.31 -10.68 11.36
C PRO A 15 -1.99 -10.84 12.10
N LYS A 16 -1.81 -11.95 12.80
CA LYS A 16 -0.63 -12.25 13.60
C LYS A 16 0.66 -12.27 12.76
N ASP A 17 0.56 -12.73 11.52
CA ASP A 17 1.69 -12.87 10.62
C ASP A 17 1.24 -12.74 9.15
N ARG A 18 2.25 -12.71 8.26
CA ARG A 18 2.05 -12.64 6.81
C ARG A 18 1.19 -13.77 6.26
N MET A 19 1.36 -15.00 6.77
CA MET A 19 0.60 -16.15 6.27
C MET A 19 -0.89 -15.96 6.54
N VAL A 20 -1.26 -15.55 7.75
CA VAL A 20 -2.67 -15.26 8.08
C VAL A 20 -3.20 -14.08 7.26
N ALA A 21 -2.39 -13.04 7.07
CA ALA A 21 -2.77 -11.88 6.27
C ALA A 21 -3.14 -12.26 4.83
N GLU A 22 -2.26 -13.02 4.16
CA GLU A 22 -2.40 -13.44 2.76
C GLU A 22 -3.48 -14.53 2.59
N PHE A 23 -3.66 -15.40 3.57
CA PHE A 23 -4.74 -16.40 3.55
C PHE A 23 -6.13 -15.75 3.56
N LEU A 24 -6.29 -14.65 4.29
CA LEU A 24 -7.56 -13.92 4.39
C LEU A 24 -7.84 -13.01 3.18
N GLY A 25 -6.84 -12.80 2.33
CA GLY A 25 -6.96 -11.98 1.11
C GLY A 25 -5.69 -11.20 0.79
N ASP A 26 -5.78 -10.39 -0.26
CA ASP A 26 -4.67 -9.58 -0.75
C ASP A 26 -4.09 -8.68 0.37
N ALA A 27 -2.76 -8.60 0.45
CA ALA A 27 -2.05 -7.84 1.46
C ALA A 27 -0.81 -7.18 0.86
N ILE A 28 -0.66 -5.87 1.08
CA ILE A 28 0.51 -5.11 0.69
C ILE A 28 1.43 -5.04 1.90
N ILE A 29 2.50 -5.84 1.87
CA ILE A 29 3.46 -5.94 2.97
C ILE A 29 4.77 -5.30 2.53
N VAL A 30 5.19 -4.25 3.26
CA VAL A 30 6.41 -3.50 2.93
C VAL A 30 7.31 -3.35 4.16
N PRO A 31 8.64 -3.32 3.98
CA PRO A 31 9.56 -2.95 5.05
C PRO A 31 9.30 -1.49 5.46
N ALA A 32 9.48 -1.20 6.75
CA ALA A 32 9.35 0.14 7.29
C ALA A 32 10.20 0.35 8.54
N ARG A 33 10.47 1.62 8.83
CA ARG A 33 10.99 2.08 10.12
C ARG A 33 9.86 2.72 10.92
N ILE A 34 9.69 2.34 12.18
CA ILE A 34 8.65 2.91 13.04
C ILE A 34 9.27 3.96 13.96
N ALA A 35 8.69 5.16 13.96
CA ALA A 35 9.03 6.22 14.90
C ALA A 35 7.81 7.15 15.12
N ASP A 36 7.59 7.56 16.38
CA ASP A 36 6.61 8.58 16.76
C ASP A 36 5.16 8.31 16.31
N GLY A 37 4.74 7.04 16.25
CA GLY A 37 3.40 6.67 15.79
C GLY A 37 3.26 6.53 14.27
N PHE A 38 4.37 6.54 13.53
CA PHE A 38 4.37 6.42 12.07
C PHE A 38 5.35 5.38 11.58
N ALA A 39 4.97 4.71 10.50
CA ALA A 39 5.84 3.91 9.67
C ALA A 39 6.35 4.75 8.50
N VAL A 40 7.67 4.82 8.35
CA VAL A 40 8.34 5.40 7.18
C VAL A 40 8.71 4.24 6.25
N SER A 41 8.15 4.24 5.04
CA SER A 41 8.33 3.19 4.05
C SER A 41 8.39 3.75 2.64
N ARG A 42 8.58 2.87 1.66
CA ARG A 42 8.45 3.14 0.22
C ARG A 42 7.10 3.71 -0.21
N LEU A 43 6.08 3.62 0.65
CA LEU A 43 4.74 4.19 0.46
C LEU A 43 4.57 5.55 1.16
N GLY A 44 5.66 6.14 1.64
CA GLY A 44 5.66 7.37 2.42
C GLY A 44 5.46 7.11 3.91
N ARG A 45 5.05 8.17 4.62
CA ARG A 45 4.82 8.19 6.06
C ARG A 45 3.37 7.82 6.37
N ILE A 46 3.16 6.70 7.05
CA ILE A 46 1.83 6.11 7.30
C ILE A 46 1.61 5.99 8.81
N ALA A 47 0.42 6.35 9.30
CA ALA A 47 0.08 6.21 10.71
C ALA A 47 0.03 4.73 11.13
N VAL A 48 0.50 4.41 12.33
CA VAL A 48 0.43 3.06 12.92
C VAL A 48 -0.16 3.12 14.34
N ASP A 49 -0.58 1.96 14.86
CA ASP A 49 -1.16 1.85 16.21
C ASP A 49 -0.14 1.70 17.35
N THR A 50 1.15 1.76 17.05
CA THR A 50 2.22 1.68 18.05
C THR A 50 3.09 2.93 18.06
N LYS A 51 3.54 3.35 19.24
CA LYS A 51 4.56 4.41 19.41
C LYS A 51 5.96 3.84 19.60
N GLU A 52 6.09 2.51 19.68
CA GLU A 52 7.38 1.86 19.87
C GLU A 52 8.26 2.07 18.65
N ARG A 53 9.47 2.59 18.89
CA ARG A 53 10.46 2.77 17.84
C ARG A 53 10.99 1.40 17.40
N ARG A 54 11.01 1.15 16.09
CA ARG A 54 11.54 -0.08 15.49
C ARG A 54 12.33 0.27 14.24
N ASP A 55 13.63 -0.04 14.22
CA ASP A 55 14.47 0.27 13.07
C ASP A 55 14.27 -0.71 11.90
N VAL A 56 13.79 -1.92 12.20
CA VAL A 56 13.43 -2.95 11.23
C VAL A 56 12.04 -3.48 11.58
N ALA A 57 11.06 -3.17 10.75
CA ALA A 57 9.70 -3.68 10.87
C ALA A 57 9.12 -4.00 9.48
N ARG A 58 8.01 -4.74 9.48
CA ARG A 58 7.13 -4.86 8.30
C ARG A 58 5.76 -4.34 8.67
N ILE A 59 5.19 -3.55 7.77
CA ILE A 59 3.81 -3.12 7.89
C ILE A 59 2.96 -3.81 6.83
N MET A 60 1.68 -3.97 7.14
CA MET A 60 0.66 -4.43 6.23
C MET A 60 -0.37 -3.32 6.01
N LEU A 61 -0.72 -3.13 4.74
CA LEU A 61 -1.92 -2.43 4.30
C LEU A 61 -2.77 -3.39 3.48
N ARG A 62 -4.08 -3.24 3.58
CA ARG A 62 -5.00 -3.85 2.62
C ARG A 62 -5.09 -3.00 1.35
N PRO A 63 -5.23 -3.59 0.15
CA PRO A 63 -5.28 -2.81 -1.10
C PRO A 63 -6.33 -1.69 -1.10
N GLU A 64 -7.49 -1.92 -0.48
CA GLU A 64 -8.58 -0.96 -0.31
C GLU A 64 -8.22 0.25 0.56
N GLN A 65 -7.16 0.16 1.38
CA GLN A 65 -6.67 1.31 2.15
C GLN A 65 -5.92 2.32 1.29
N ILE A 66 -5.42 1.91 0.12
CA ILE A 66 -4.80 2.82 -0.83
C ILE A 66 -5.92 3.43 -1.66
N LEU A 67 -5.92 4.74 -1.84
CA LEU A 67 -6.80 5.46 -2.75
C LEU A 67 -5.98 5.99 -3.92
N LEU A 68 -6.56 5.92 -5.11
CA LEU A 68 -6.01 6.53 -6.31
C LEU A 68 -6.82 7.77 -6.66
N LYS A 69 -6.13 8.86 -6.98
CA LYS A 69 -6.74 10.06 -7.56
C LYS A 69 -5.97 10.43 -8.81
N LEU A 70 -6.67 10.58 -9.93
CA LEU A 70 -6.07 11.06 -11.18
C LEU A 70 -5.37 12.40 -10.98
N THR A 71 -4.22 12.55 -11.62
CA THR A 71 -3.42 13.77 -11.59
C THR A 71 -2.60 13.90 -12.88
N SER A 72 -1.97 15.05 -13.10
CA SER A 72 -1.07 15.29 -14.21
C SER A 72 0.38 15.29 -13.73
N ARG A 73 1.33 15.16 -14.66
CA ARG A 73 2.77 15.26 -14.33
C ARG A 73 3.12 16.63 -13.74
N GLU A 74 2.46 17.70 -14.22
CA GLU A 74 2.61 19.05 -13.69
C GLU A 74 2.15 19.14 -12.23
N GLY A 75 1.09 18.41 -11.88
CA GLY A 75 0.57 18.31 -10.51
C GLY A 75 1.49 17.61 -9.52
N MET A 76 2.56 16.95 -9.99
CA MET A 76 3.59 16.36 -9.11
C MET A 76 4.56 17.43 -8.57
N SER A 77 4.72 18.55 -9.27
CA SER A 77 5.67 19.59 -8.89
C SER A 77 5.24 20.28 -7.59
N GLY A 78 6.17 20.50 -6.67
CA GLY A 78 5.92 21.22 -5.41
C GLY A 78 5.20 20.42 -4.32
N THR A 79 5.08 19.09 -4.43
CA THR A 79 4.41 18.24 -3.43
C THR A 79 5.31 17.09 -2.93
N PRO A 80 6.38 17.42 -2.17
CA PRO A 80 7.43 16.44 -1.81
C PRO A 80 6.92 15.26 -0.96
N ASP A 81 5.85 15.47 -0.18
CA ASP A 81 5.28 14.45 0.69
C ASP A 81 4.18 13.59 0.03
N MET A 82 3.88 13.84 -1.26
CA MET A 82 2.86 13.08 -1.99
C MET A 82 3.47 11.90 -2.73
N LEU A 83 2.78 10.76 -2.70
CA LEU A 83 3.15 9.57 -3.43
C LEU A 83 2.45 9.54 -4.79
N PHE A 84 3.21 9.35 -5.86
CA PHE A 84 2.71 9.27 -7.22
C PHE A 84 3.06 7.93 -7.86
N GLY A 85 2.22 7.52 -8.79
CA GLY A 85 2.41 6.31 -9.57
C GLY A 85 1.84 6.43 -10.97
N GLU A 86 2.24 5.52 -11.82
CA GLU A 86 1.73 5.36 -13.17
C GLU A 86 0.99 4.03 -13.25
N VAL A 87 -0.20 4.04 -13.85
CA VAL A 87 -0.95 2.82 -14.12
C VAL A 87 -0.26 2.03 -15.22
N THR A 88 0.20 0.84 -14.91
CA THR A 88 0.87 -0.05 -15.87
C THR A 88 -0.07 -1.11 -16.43
N ASP A 89 -1.16 -1.41 -15.73
CA ASP A 89 -2.18 -2.37 -16.15
C ASP A 89 -3.54 -2.04 -15.52
N CYS A 90 -4.65 -2.31 -16.23
CA CYS A 90 -6.01 -2.37 -15.65
C CYS A 90 -6.79 -3.49 -16.32
N GLU A 91 -7.20 -4.46 -15.52
CA GLU A 91 -8.04 -5.57 -15.93
C GLU A 91 -9.46 -5.39 -15.39
N PHE A 92 -10.41 -5.18 -16.29
CA PHE A 92 -11.83 -5.06 -15.94
C PHE A 92 -12.48 -6.43 -15.76
N ALA A 93 -13.04 -6.68 -14.58
CA ALA A 93 -13.73 -7.92 -14.21
C ALA A 93 -15.16 -7.64 -13.72
N GLY A 94 -15.91 -6.84 -14.47
CA GLY A 94 -17.30 -6.50 -14.16
C GLY A 94 -17.43 -5.36 -13.14
N ALA A 95 -17.90 -5.64 -11.93
CA ALA A 95 -18.08 -4.58 -10.92
C ALA A 95 -16.75 -3.99 -10.42
N VAL A 96 -15.62 -4.67 -10.68
CA VAL A 96 -14.29 -4.31 -10.21
C VAL A 96 -13.27 -4.26 -11.35
N CYS A 97 -12.29 -3.34 -11.26
CA CYS A 97 -11.01 -3.45 -12.01
C CYS A 97 -9.87 -3.78 -11.05
N THR A 98 -8.95 -4.63 -11.51
CA THR A 98 -7.63 -4.80 -10.91
C THR A 98 -6.65 -3.85 -11.60
N VAL A 99 -6.09 -2.90 -10.86
CA VAL A 99 -5.18 -1.87 -11.38
C VAL A 99 -3.78 -2.11 -10.82
N ALA A 100 -2.79 -2.23 -11.71
CA ALA A 100 -1.38 -2.27 -11.33
C ALA A 100 -0.77 -0.88 -11.42
N VAL A 101 -0.14 -0.42 -10.34
CA VAL A 101 0.45 0.93 -10.25
C VAL A 101 1.94 0.83 -9.91
N ARG A 102 2.79 1.35 -10.80
CA ARG A 102 4.22 1.50 -10.56
C ARG A 102 4.48 2.83 -9.85
N LEU A 103 5.20 2.81 -8.73
CA LEU A 103 5.56 4.02 -8.00
C LEU A 103 6.60 4.84 -8.77
N LEU A 104 6.42 6.17 -8.82
CA LEU A 104 7.29 7.08 -9.57
C LEU A 104 8.32 7.80 -8.67
N ASN A 105 7.95 8.10 -7.43
CA ASN A 105 8.77 8.87 -6.49
C ASN A 105 8.85 8.19 -5.11
N SER A 106 9.00 6.87 -5.12
CA SER A 106 9.20 6.12 -3.89
C SER A 106 10.45 6.62 -3.15
N PRO A 107 10.40 6.83 -1.81
CA PRO A 107 11.54 7.30 -1.04
C PRO A 107 12.68 6.28 -0.87
N ASP A 108 12.52 5.05 -1.37
CA ASP A 108 13.61 4.06 -1.39
C ASP A 108 14.68 4.43 -2.45
N PRO A 109 15.98 4.25 -2.16
CA PRO A 109 17.04 4.56 -3.11
C PRO A 109 16.95 3.67 -4.37
N PRO A 110 17.29 4.23 -5.55
CA PRO A 110 17.13 3.55 -6.84
C PRO A 110 17.92 2.23 -6.97
N ASP A 111 18.95 1.99 -6.17
CA ASP A 111 19.76 0.76 -6.21
C ASP A 111 19.11 -0.46 -5.51
N ALA A 112 17.96 -0.30 -4.85
CA ALA A 112 17.14 -1.41 -4.34
C ALA A 112 16.25 -2.06 -5.45
N ALA A 113 16.58 -1.82 -6.72
CA ALA A 113 15.74 -2.00 -7.92
C ALA A 113 15.33 -3.44 -8.30
N ALA A 114 15.85 -4.50 -7.67
CA ALA A 114 15.42 -5.85 -8.03
C ALA A 114 14.09 -6.28 -7.37
N ILE A 115 13.74 -5.69 -6.22
CA ILE A 115 12.52 -6.03 -5.45
C ILE A 115 11.63 -4.78 -5.22
N GLY A 116 12.19 -3.57 -5.36
CA GLY A 116 11.50 -2.30 -5.14
C GLY A 116 10.50 -1.87 -6.22
N ASN A 117 10.54 -2.49 -7.41
CA ASN A 117 9.71 -2.07 -8.56
C ASN A 117 8.45 -2.91 -8.79
N THR A 118 8.10 -3.83 -7.89
CA THR A 118 6.85 -4.60 -8.01
C THR A 118 5.66 -3.63 -7.97
N PRO A 119 4.83 -3.58 -9.02
CA PRO A 119 3.64 -2.74 -9.06
C PRO A 119 2.73 -3.06 -7.88
N LEU A 120 2.09 -2.02 -7.34
CA LEU A 120 1.01 -2.20 -6.38
C LEU A 120 -0.23 -2.65 -7.13
N VAL A 121 -0.78 -3.80 -6.75
CA VAL A 121 -2.02 -4.32 -7.31
C VAL A 121 -3.18 -3.90 -6.42
N LEU A 122 -4.12 -3.14 -6.98
CA LEU A 122 -5.21 -2.51 -6.26
C LEU A 122 -6.55 -2.90 -6.90
N ARG A 123 -7.56 -3.18 -6.07
CA ARG A 123 -8.93 -3.41 -6.54
C ARG A 123 -9.72 -2.10 -6.49
N ARG A 124 -10.43 -1.79 -7.57
CA ARG A 124 -11.26 -0.57 -7.73
C ARG A 124 -12.64 -0.90 -8.23
N THR A 125 -13.58 0.03 -8.03
CA THR A 125 -14.85 0.03 -8.75
C THR A 125 -14.57 0.17 -10.25
N GLY A 126 -15.25 -0.64 -11.07
CA GLY A 126 -15.01 -0.64 -12.51
C GLY A 126 -15.32 0.69 -13.21
N MET A 127 -16.18 1.53 -12.64
CA MET A 127 -16.55 2.83 -13.22
C MET A 127 -15.47 3.92 -13.08
N ASP A 128 -14.63 3.83 -12.05
CA ASP A 128 -13.64 4.87 -11.71
C ASP A 128 -12.20 4.37 -11.88
N ALA A 129 -12.02 3.29 -12.63
CA ALA A 129 -10.72 2.69 -12.83
C ALA A 129 -9.88 3.54 -13.81
N PRO A 130 -8.67 3.99 -13.41
CA PRO A 130 -7.80 4.74 -14.29
C PRO A 130 -7.27 3.85 -15.43
N SER A 131 -7.00 4.48 -16.58
CA SER A 131 -6.47 3.85 -17.77
C SER A 131 -4.94 3.67 -17.69
N ILE A 132 -4.42 2.72 -18.46
CA ILE A 132 -2.98 2.49 -18.59
C ILE A 132 -2.29 3.78 -19.06
N GLY A 133 -1.16 4.13 -18.42
CA GLY A 133 -0.38 5.33 -18.67
C GLY A 133 -0.82 6.57 -17.88
N GLU A 134 -1.98 6.53 -17.22
CA GLU A 134 -2.42 7.64 -16.37
C GLU A 134 -1.57 7.78 -15.12
N ILE A 135 -1.34 9.04 -14.72
CA ILE A 135 -0.65 9.36 -13.47
C ILE A 135 -1.69 9.46 -12.36
N VAL A 136 -1.40 8.79 -11.27
CA VAL A 136 -2.26 8.77 -10.09
C VAL A 136 -1.48 9.22 -8.87
N ARG A 137 -2.14 10.02 -8.04
CA ARG A 137 -1.71 10.25 -6.67
C ARG A 137 -2.26 9.14 -5.79
N LEU A 138 -1.38 8.54 -4.99
CA LEU A 138 -1.72 7.52 -4.02
C LEU A 138 -1.91 8.16 -2.65
N THR A 139 -2.94 7.73 -1.91
CA THR A 139 -3.16 8.16 -0.53
C THR A 139 -3.53 6.96 0.32
N VAL A 140 -2.85 6.78 1.45
CA VAL A 140 -3.18 5.72 2.40
C VAL A 140 -4.23 6.23 3.36
N THR A 141 -5.27 5.42 3.59
CA THR A 141 -6.35 5.68 4.54
C THR A 141 -6.27 4.75 5.74
N GLY A 142 -6.66 5.28 6.90
CA GLY A 142 -6.55 4.57 8.17
C GLY A 142 -5.09 4.40 8.60
N LYS A 143 -4.83 3.32 9.33
CA LYS A 143 -3.51 2.98 9.88
C LYS A 143 -2.99 1.71 9.25
N ALA A 144 -1.67 1.59 9.14
CA ALA A 144 -1.03 0.34 8.78
C ALA A 144 -0.91 -0.56 10.01
N HIS A 145 -1.10 -1.86 9.80
CA HIS A 145 -0.82 -2.86 10.81
C HIS A 145 0.68 -3.13 10.86
N VAL A 146 1.27 -3.09 12.06
CA VAL A 146 2.67 -3.47 12.26
C VAL A 146 2.70 -4.92 12.70
N PHE A 147 3.40 -5.77 11.95
CA PHE A 147 3.61 -7.15 12.39
C PHE A 147 4.46 -7.16 13.67
N ALA A 148 4.06 -8.03 14.61
CA ALA A 148 4.72 -8.19 15.90
C ALA A 148 6.20 -8.55 15.74
#